data_AF-A0A1J6JSP3-F1
#
_entry.id   AF-A0A1J6JSP3-F1
#
_cell.length_a   1.000
_cell.length_b   1.000
_cell.length_c   1.000
_cell.angle_alpha   90.00
_cell.angle_beta   90.00
_cell.angle_gamma   90.00
#
_symmetry.space_group_name_H-M   'P 1'
#
loop_
_entity.id
_entity.type
_entity.pdbx_description
1 polymer ?
#
loop_
_entity_poly.entity_id
_entity_poly.type
_entity_poly.pdbx_seq_one_letter_code
_entity_poly.pdbx_strand_id
1 'polypeptide(L)'
;MLPLLRRMCNIHIHTRRKNPFLSICNGYANESIPSRLASPPPVQVGFTESAGRGVFASRRIGAGELIHTAKPIVSHPSLSSLHSVCYFCLKKLQFKNQTEASNVPFCSDECREESKIFYETEKQADWSAFHEYCRTQGLKYPLLVKRLACMIISGASTPETFDILQPATLSPGMILL
;
A
#
# COMPACT_ATOMS: atom_id res chain seq x y z
N MET A 1 -41.94 -18.31 -22.54
CA MET A 1 -40.50 -18.65 -22.48
C MET A 1 -39.86 -18.32 -23.82
N LEU A 2 -39.24 -17.15 -23.94
CA LEU A 2 -38.43 -16.73 -25.08
C LEU A 2 -36.98 -16.51 -24.59
N PRO A 3 -35.96 -16.99 -25.32
CA PRO A 3 -34.57 -16.62 -25.05
C PRO A 3 -34.23 -15.35 -25.85
N LEU A 4 -33.76 -14.30 -25.18
CA LEU A 4 -33.26 -13.08 -25.83
C LEU A 4 -31.74 -12.98 -25.69
N LEU A 5 -31.13 -12.80 -26.86
CA LEU A 5 -29.71 -12.81 -27.19
C LEU A 5 -28.87 -11.86 -26.33
N ARG A 6 -27.69 -12.35 -25.93
CA ARG A 6 -26.55 -11.51 -25.52
C ARG A 6 -26.06 -10.70 -26.71
N ARG A 7 -26.15 -9.37 -26.63
CA ARG A 7 -25.44 -8.45 -27.52
C ARG A 7 -23.94 -8.51 -27.21
N MET A 8 -23.16 -9.01 -28.17
CA MET A 8 -21.71 -8.84 -28.22
C MET A 8 -21.43 -7.44 -28.78
N CYS A 9 -20.87 -6.55 -27.97
CA CYS A 9 -20.29 -5.31 -28.47
C CYS A 9 -18.82 -5.57 -28.81
N ASN A 10 -18.53 -5.66 -30.11
CA ASN A 10 -17.17 -5.65 -30.65
C ASN A 10 -16.56 -4.26 -30.41
N ILE A 11 -15.53 -4.19 -29.56
CA ILE A 11 -14.67 -3.00 -29.48
C ILE A 11 -13.42 -3.28 -30.31
N HIS A 12 -13.31 -2.53 -31.40
CA HIS A 12 -12.17 -2.50 -32.31
C HIS A 12 -10.92 -2.01 -31.56
N ILE A 13 -9.88 -2.83 -31.48
CA ILE A 13 -8.59 -2.44 -30.91
C ILE A 13 -7.82 -1.65 -31.95
N HIS A 14 -7.79 -0.33 -31.78
CA HIS A 14 -6.88 0.53 -32.53
C HIS A 14 -5.45 0.39 -31.98
N THR A 15 -4.56 -0.10 -32.84
CA THR A 15 -3.11 -0.18 -32.62
C THR A 15 -2.45 1.21 -32.52
N ARG A 16 -1.38 1.27 -31.71
CA ARG A 16 -0.30 2.29 -31.60
C ARG A 16 -0.61 3.59 -30.85
N ARG A 17 0.02 3.73 -29.67
CA ARG A 17 1.05 4.75 -29.38
C ARG A 17 1.94 4.28 -28.21
N LYS A 18 3.25 4.23 -28.45
CA LYS A 18 4.27 4.01 -27.41
C LYS A 18 4.40 5.30 -26.61
N ASN A 19 3.96 5.32 -25.36
CA ASN A 19 4.35 6.34 -24.39
C ASN A 19 4.99 5.62 -23.19
N PRO A 20 6.26 5.91 -22.84
CA PRO A 20 6.81 5.46 -21.58
C PRO A 20 6.14 6.26 -20.46
N PHE A 21 5.28 5.60 -19.68
CA PHE A 21 4.69 6.19 -18.49
C PHE A 21 5.76 6.22 -17.39
N LEU A 22 6.54 7.30 -17.34
CA LEU A 22 7.40 7.60 -16.20
C LEU A 22 6.50 8.05 -15.05
N SER A 23 6.16 7.13 -14.16
CA SER A 23 5.55 7.49 -12.88
C SER A 23 6.64 8.04 -11.96
N ILE A 24 6.70 9.37 -11.87
CA ILE A 24 7.60 10.09 -10.96
C ILE A 24 6.84 10.28 -9.65
N CYS A 25 7.29 9.63 -8.57
CA CYS A 25 6.82 9.94 -7.23
C CYS A 25 7.52 11.24 -6.77
N ASN A 26 6.83 12.38 -6.83
CA ASN A 26 7.34 13.63 -6.27
C ASN A 26 7.31 13.56 -4.73
N GLY A 27 8.48 13.38 -4.12
CA GLY A 27 8.70 13.73 -2.72
C GLY A 27 9.00 15.23 -2.61
N TYR A 28 8.38 15.91 -1.65
CA TYR A 28 8.68 17.30 -1.30
C TYR A 28 10.17 17.46 -1.01
N ALA A 29 10.87 18.21 -1.87
CA ALA A 29 12.28 18.58 -1.68
C ALA A 29 12.35 19.96 -1.02
N ASN A 30 13.03 20.05 0.12
CA ASN A 30 13.48 21.33 0.64
C ASN A 30 14.58 21.89 -0.27
N GLU A 31 14.46 23.16 -0.66
CA GLU A 31 15.40 23.85 -1.55
C GLU A 31 16.82 23.99 -0.97
N SER A 32 17.82 23.51 -1.69
CA SER A 32 18.91 24.33 -2.28
C SER A 32 20.12 23.45 -2.68
N ILE A 33 20.47 23.45 -3.97
CA ILE A 33 21.80 23.28 -4.62
C ILE A 33 21.54 23.06 -6.14
N PRO A 34 22.29 23.69 -7.07
CA PRO A 34 22.04 23.58 -8.51
C PRO A 34 22.12 22.13 -8.99
N SER A 35 21.09 21.69 -9.72
CA SER A 35 20.88 20.32 -10.17
C SER A 35 21.97 19.85 -11.13
N ARG A 36 22.97 19.15 -10.60
CA ARG A 36 23.62 18.08 -11.36
C ARG A 36 22.51 17.17 -11.84
N LEU A 37 22.41 16.92 -13.14
CA LEU A 37 21.47 15.95 -13.74
C LEU A 37 21.37 14.74 -12.81
N ALA A 38 20.23 14.58 -12.13
CA ALA A 38 20.07 13.57 -11.11
C ALA A 38 20.39 12.21 -11.75
N SER A 39 21.38 11.52 -11.20
CA SER A 39 21.69 10.15 -11.65
C SER A 39 20.41 9.32 -11.59
N PRO A 40 20.19 8.41 -12.55
CA PRO A 40 19.02 7.54 -12.51
C PRO A 40 18.94 6.82 -11.15
N PRO A 41 17.72 6.53 -10.64
CA PRO A 41 17.56 5.81 -9.38
C PRO A 41 18.42 4.54 -9.36
N PRO A 42 18.98 4.14 -8.20
CA PRO A 42 19.90 3.00 -8.10
C PRO A 42 19.28 1.66 -8.52
N VAL A 43 17.95 1.63 -8.69
CA VAL A 43 17.18 0.50 -9.16
C VAL A 43 16.19 0.89 -10.26
N GLN A 44 15.83 -0.08 -11.09
CA GLN A 44 14.82 0.02 -12.14
C GLN A 44 13.93 -1.23 -12.14
N VAL A 45 12.70 -1.09 -12.62
CA VAL A 45 11.79 -2.23 -12.82
C VAL A 45 12.06 -2.88 -14.17
N GLY A 46 12.18 -4.19 -14.19
CA GLY A 46 12.32 -5.01 -15.40
C GLY A 46 11.42 -6.24 -15.35
N PHE A 47 11.52 -7.11 -16.34
CA PHE A 47 10.80 -8.39 -16.39
C PHE A 47 11.75 -9.57 -16.32
N THR A 48 11.28 -10.63 -15.69
CA THR A 48 11.90 -11.96 -15.66
C THR A 48 11.00 -12.93 -16.41
N GLU A 49 11.59 -14.00 -16.93
CA GLU A 49 10.84 -15.03 -17.66
C GLU A 49 9.89 -15.83 -16.75
N SER A 50 10.28 -16.05 -15.48
CA SER A 50 9.57 -16.95 -14.56
C SER A 50 8.85 -16.28 -13.38
N ALA A 51 9.18 -15.02 -13.05
CA ALA A 51 8.63 -14.34 -11.86
C ALA A 51 7.93 -13.01 -12.19
N GLY A 52 7.76 -12.67 -13.47
CA GLY A 52 7.12 -11.42 -13.88
C GLY A 52 8.00 -10.19 -13.59
N ARG A 53 7.44 -9.16 -12.94
CA ARG A 53 8.16 -7.90 -12.67
C ARG A 53 9.19 -8.08 -11.56
N GLY A 54 10.41 -7.57 -11.79
CA GLY A 54 11.50 -7.55 -10.82
C GLY A 54 12.11 -6.16 -10.68
N VAL A 55 12.87 -5.95 -9.58
CA VAL A 55 13.65 -4.74 -9.33
C VAL A 55 15.13 -5.06 -9.51
N PHE A 56 15.81 -4.31 -10.39
CA PHE A 56 17.18 -4.55 -10.81
C PHE A 56 18.05 -3.34 -10.54
N ALA A 57 19.31 -3.54 -10.16
CA ALA A 57 20.24 -2.44 -9.99
C ALA A 57 20.55 -1.74 -11.33
N SER A 58 20.54 -0.41 -11.37
CA SER A 58 20.90 0.39 -12.54
C SER A 58 22.38 0.76 -12.58
N ARG A 59 23.08 0.58 -11.44
CA ARG A 59 24.50 0.82 -11.23
C ARG A 59 25.04 -0.08 -10.13
N ARG A 60 26.35 0.00 -9.85
CA ARG A 60 26.93 -0.63 -8.64
C ARG A 60 26.35 0.00 -7.38
N ILE A 61 26.00 -0.84 -6.41
CA ILE A 61 25.47 -0.45 -5.09
C ILE A 61 26.46 -0.96 -4.03
N GLY A 62 26.91 -0.08 -3.16
CA GLY A 62 27.85 -0.41 -2.08
C GLY A 62 27.18 -1.11 -0.90
N ALA A 63 27.97 -1.79 -0.08
CA ALA A 63 27.48 -2.34 1.19
C ALA A 63 27.01 -1.20 2.12
N GLY A 64 25.82 -1.36 2.70
CA GLY A 64 25.21 -0.35 3.59
C GLY A 64 24.60 0.86 2.86
N GLU A 65 24.61 0.90 1.53
CA GLU A 65 24.02 1.99 0.76
C GLU A 65 22.49 1.97 0.83
N LEU A 66 21.88 3.14 1.07
CA LEU A 66 20.42 3.30 1.04
C LEU A 66 19.93 3.29 -0.42
N ILE A 67 19.18 2.25 -0.79
CA ILE A 67 18.66 2.06 -2.16
C ILE A 67 17.33 2.79 -2.35
N HIS A 68 16.42 2.70 -1.38
CA HIS A 68 15.08 3.27 -1.48
C HIS A 68 14.44 3.43 -0.09
N THR A 69 13.57 4.44 0.05
CA THR A 69 12.69 4.63 1.20
C THR A 69 11.26 4.70 0.71
N ALA A 70 10.37 3.90 1.29
CA ALA A 70 8.94 3.90 0.97
C ALA A 70 8.10 4.15 2.22
N LYS A 71 6.99 4.88 2.06
CA LYS A 71 5.93 4.93 3.07
C LYS A 71 4.98 3.75 2.84
N PRO A 72 4.55 3.03 3.89
CA PRO A 72 3.59 1.95 3.73
C PRO A 72 2.25 2.50 3.23
N ILE A 73 1.64 1.84 2.26
CA ILE A 73 0.30 2.21 1.77
C ILE A 73 -0.74 1.96 2.87
N VAL A 74 -0.62 0.83 3.57
CA VAL A 74 -1.45 0.48 4.72
C VAL A 74 -0.56 -0.11 5.81
N SER A 75 -0.86 0.23 7.07
CA SER A 75 -0.21 -0.37 8.23
C SER A 75 -1.20 -0.52 9.37
N HIS A 76 -1.11 -1.63 10.10
CA HIS A 76 -1.97 -1.93 11.24
C HIS A 76 -1.14 -2.58 12.36
N PRO A 77 -1.25 -2.15 13.63
CA PRO A 77 -0.56 -2.80 14.73
C PRO A 77 -1.06 -4.23 14.93
N SER A 78 -0.22 -5.17 15.35
CA SER A 78 -0.77 -6.48 15.75
C SER A 78 -1.71 -6.31 16.94
N LEU A 79 -2.69 -7.21 17.11
CA LEU A 79 -3.58 -7.17 18.28
C LEU A 79 -2.79 -7.20 19.61
N SER A 80 -1.66 -7.91 19.65
CA SER A 80 -0.77 -7.96 20.81
C SER A 80 0.01 -6.67 21.09
N SER A 81 0.19 -5.79 20.09
CA SER A 81 0.96 -4.55 20.22
C SER A 81 0.10 -3.29 20.16
N LEU A 82 -1.23 -3.44 20.05
CA LEU A 82 -2.21 -2.37 19.87
C LEU A 82 -2.07 -1.21 20.86
N HIS A 83 -1.62 -1.49 22.08
CA HIS A 83 -1.46 -0.49 23.15
C HIS A 83 0.00 -0.05 23.40
N SER A 84 0.95 -0.54 22.59
CA SER A 84 2.41 -0.34 22.80
C SER A 84 3.11 0.39 21.66
N VAL A 85 2.40 0.63 20.55
CA VAL A 85 2.91 1.32 19.36
C VAL A 85 1.92 2.36 18.90
N CYS A 86 2.39 3.42 18.23
CA CYS A 86 1.51 4.39 17.59
C CYS A 86 0.58 3.68 16.60
N TYR A 87 -0.72 3.93 16.70
CA TYR A 87 -1.74 3.30 15.88
C TYR A 87 -1.60 3.55 14.38
N PHE A 88 -1.00 4.71 14.03
CA PHE A 88 -0.76 5.13 12.65
C PHE A 88 0.62 4.71 12.14
N CYS A 89 1.70 5.17 12.78
CA CYS A 89 3.06 5.00 12.24
C CYS A 89 3.83 3.81 12.82
N LEU A 90 3.21 3.03 13.72
CA LEU A 90 3.79 1.85 14.39
C LEU A 90 5.06 2.12 15.22
N LYS A 91 5.41 3.39 15.46
CA LYS A 91 6.52 3.77 16.34
C LYS A 91 6.26 3.22 17.74
N LYS A 92 7.21 2.47 18.28
CA LYS A 92 7.15 1.95 19.67
C LYS A 92 7.03 3.12 20.65
N LEU A 93 6.06 3.01 21.56
CA LEU A 93 5.83 4.03 22.56
C LEU A 93 6.55 3.65 23.85
N GLN A 94 7.22 4.65 24.43
CA GLN A 94 7.75 4.56 25.80
C GLN A 94 6.54 4.81 26.70
N PHE A 95 6.02 3.77 27.36
CA PHE A 95 4.82 3.87 28.20
C PHE A 95 4.94 5.04 29.19
N LYS A 96 4.13 6.09 28.99
CA LYS A 96 3.82 7.11 30.00
C LYS A 96 2.33 7.03 30.23
N ASN A 97 1.94 6.42 31.35
CA ASN A 97 0.61 6.41 31.98
C ASN A 97 -0.51 7.02 31.10
N GLN A 98 -1.03 6.25 30.15
CA GLN A 98 -2.28 6.62 29.48
C GLN A 98 -3.43 6.04 30.31
N THR A 99 -4.07 6.91 31.07
CA THR A 99 -5.16 6.63 32.01
C THR A 99 -6.53 6.49 31.35
N GLU A 100 -6.60 6.29 30.03
CA GLU A 100 -7.87 6.13 29.32
C GLU A 100 -7.95 4.78 28.62
N ALA A 101 -8.77 3.90 29.19
CA ALA A 101 -8.89 2.49 28.82
C ALA A 101 -9.57 2.22 27.46
N SER A 102 -9.88 3.24 26.64
CA SER A 102 -10.74 3.07 25.46
C SER A 102 -10.21 3.63 24.15
N ASN A 103 -9.01 4.24 24.10
CA ASN A 103 -8.47 4.80 22.86
C ASN A 103 -7.10 4.21 22.50
N VAL A 104 -6.90 3.97 21.20
CA VAL A 104 -5.60 3.54 20.66
C VAL A 104 -4.57 4.68 20.77
N PRO A 105 -3.28 4.37 20.99
CA PRO A 105 -2.30 5.41 21.30
C PRO A 105 -1.68 6.02 20.04
N PHE A 106 -1.32 7.31 20.11
CA PHE A 106 -0.65 8.06 19.05
C PHE A 106 0.64 8.70 19.56
N CYS A 107 1.68 8.80 18.72
CA CYS A 107 2.94 9.45 19.12
C CYS A 107 2.96 10.98 18.94
N SER A 108 1.99 11.53 18.20
CA SER A 108 1.83 12.96 17.92
C SER A 108 0.40 13.25 17.49
N ASP A 109 -0.01 14.52 17.57
CA ASP A 109 -1.31 14.97 17.05
C ASP A 109 -1.40 14.84 15.53
N GLU A 110 -0.27 14.98 14.82
CA GLU A 110 -0.19 14.69 13.39
C GLU A 110 -0.60 13.24 13.08
N CYS A 111 -0.06 12.25 13.80
CA CYS A 111 -0.45 10.86 13.63
C CYS A 111 -1.93 10.60 13.96
N ARG A 112 -2.50 11.36 14.91
CA ARG A 112 -3.91 11.29 15.24
C ARG A 112 -4.75 11.82 14.08
N GLU A 113 -4.46 13.01 13.60
CA GLU A 113 -5.24 13.68 12.54
C GLU A 113 -5.12 12.93 11.20
N GLU A 114 -3.93 12.50 10.80
CA GLU A 114 -3.70 11.69 9.58
C GLU A 114 -4.50 10.38 9.60
N SER A 115 -4.70 9.81 10.79
CA SER A 115 -5.44 8.55 10.92
C SER A 115 -6.95 8.71 11.06
N LYS A 116 -7.40 9.92 11.38
CA LYS A 116 -8.73 10.19 11.95
C LYS A 116 -9.85 9.67 11.07
N ILE A 117 -9.80 9.96 9.78
CA ILE A 117 -10.91 9.63 8.87
C ILE A 117 -11.15 8.12 8.75
N PHE A 118 -10.10 7.31 8.63
CA PHE A 118 -10.26 5.86 8.57
C PHE A 118 -10.42 5.24 9.95
N TYR A 119 -9.87 5.85 11.00
CA TYR A 119 -10.04 5.41 12.38
C TYR A 119 -11.49 5.56 12.84
N GLU A 120 -12.13 6.69 12.55
CA GLU A 120 -13.54 6.89 12.87
C GLU A 120 -14.44 5.94 12.07
N THR A 121 -14.12 5.66 10.81
CA THR A 121 -14.81 4.61 10.03
C THR A 121 -14.62 3.22 10.65
N GLU A 122 -13.42 2.88 11.14
CA GLU A 122 -13.20 1.62 11.86
C GLU A 122 -14.09 1.51 13.10
N LYS A 123 -14.37 2.60 13.82
CA LYS A 123 -15.19 2.61 15.04
C LYS A 123 -16.70 2.47 14.81
N GLN A 124 -17.17 2.60 13.58
CA GLN A 124 -18.60 2.50 13.25
C GLN A 124 -19.12 1.05 13.23
N ALA A 125 -18.24 0.04 13.35
CA ALA A 125 -18.61 -1.37 13.35
C ALA A 125 -18.04 -2.09 14.58
N ASP A 126 -18.75 -3.13 15.03
CA ASP A 126 -18.23 -4.07 16.02
C ASP A 126 -17.31 -5.10 15.36
N TRP A 127 -16.02 -5.05 15.71
CA TRP A 127 -14.99 -5.96 15.21
C TRP A 127 -14.62 -7.07 16.19
N SER A 128 -15.33 -7.21 17.32
CA SER A 128 -14.92 -8.12 18.40
C SER A 128 -14.80 -9.56 17.93
N ALA A 129 -15.79 -10.07 17.20
CA ALA A 129 -15.76 -11.42 16.64
C ALA A 129 -14.62 -11.60 15.61
N PHE A 130 -14.38 -10.58 14.79
CA PHE A 130 -13.30 -10.58 13.80
C PHE A 130 -11.91 -10.57 14.45
N HIS A 131 -11.72 -9.75 15.49
CA HIS A 131 -10.48 -9.69 16.26
C HIS A 131 -10.24 -10.99 17.02
N GLU A 132 -11.28 -11.58 17.62
CA GLU A 132 -11.16 -12.87 18.31
C GLU A 132 -10.76 -13.98 17.34
N TYR A 133 -11.37 -14.04 16.17
CA TYR A 133 -10.98 -14.98 15.12
C TYR A 133 -9.52 -14.77 14.71
N CYS A 134 -9.11 -13.54 14.42
CA CYS A 134 -7.72 -13.24 14.04
C CYS A 134 -6.73 -13.58 15.16
N ARG A 135 -7.10 -13.34 16.43
CA ARG A 135 -6.29 -13.66 17.61
C ARG A 135 -6.11 -15.16 17.75
N THR A 136 -7.21 -15.91 17.75
CA THR A 136 -7.21 -17.37 17.89
C THR A 136 -6.42 -18.05 16.77
N GLN A 137 -6.51 -17.53 15.54
CA GLN A 137 -5.84 -18.10 14.37
C GLN A 137 -4.44 -17.49 14.10
N GLY A 138 -3.99 -16.52 14.90
CA GLY A 138 -2.70 -15.84 14.70
C GLY A 138 -2.60 -15.04 13.40
N LEU A 139 -3.73 -14.58 12.84
CA LEU A 139 -3.80 -13.92 11.54
C LEU A 139 -3.50 -12.42 11.64
N LYS A 140 -2.60 -11.94 10.77
CA LYS A 140 -2.18 -10.53 10.71
C LYS A 140 -2.71 -9.81 9.48
N TYR A 141 -2.71 -10.47 8.32
CA TYR A 141 -3.14 -9.89 7.05
C TYR A 141 -4.62 -9.46 7.02
N PRO A 142 -5.57 -10.18 7.65
CA PRO A 142 -6.95 -9.72 7.70
C PRO A 142 -7.09 -8.33 8.36
N LEU A 143 -6.27 -8.02 9.36
CA LEU A 143 -6.29 -6.70 10.02
C LEU A 143 -5.87 -5.58 9.07
N LEU A 144 -4.90 -5.83 8.20
CA LEU A 144 -4.48 -4.91 7.14
C LEU A 144 -5.58 -4.71 6.10
N VAL A 145 -6.24 -5.79 5.68
CA VAL A 145 -7.35 -5.73 4.71
C VAL A 145 -8.53 -4.96 5.29
N LYS A 146 -8.89 -5.20 6.56
CA LYS A 146 -9.91 -4.45 7.28
C LYS A 146 -9.59 -2.96 7.28
N ARG A 147 -8.37 -2.57 7.65
CA ARG A 147 -7.96 -1.15 7.64
C ARG A 147 -8.02 -0.56 6.25
N LEU A 148 -7.51 -1.28 5.25
CA LEU A 148 -7.54 -0.82 3.87
C LEU A 148 -8.98 -0.57 3.40
N ALA A 149 -9.91 -1.47 3.72
CA ALA A 149 -11.33 -1.28 3.41
C ALA A 149 -11.88 -0.01 4.08
N CYS A 150 -11.57 0.23 5.36
CA CYS A 150 -11.95 1.46 6.05
C CYS A 150 -11.32 2.71 5.43
N MET A 151 -10.05 2.65 4.99
CA MET A 151 -9.38 3.75 4.29
C MET A 151 -10.07 4.08 2.96
N ILE A 152 -10.50 3.07 2.21
CA ILE A 152 -11.24 3.27 0.94
C ILE A 152 -12.62 3.85 1.21
N ILE A 153 -13.37 3.28 2.17
CA ILE A 153 -14.72 3.74 2.53
C ILE A 153 -14.70 5.19 3.03
N SER A 154 -13.68 5.55 3.82
CA SER A 154 -13.53 6.91 4.36
C SER A 154 -12.94 7.92 3.38
N GLY A 155 -12.56 7.50 2.17
CA GLY A 155 -11.86 8.34 1.19
C GLY A 155 -10.39 8.68 1.54
N ALA A 156 -9.79 7.99 2.51
CA ALA A 156 -8.37 8.13 2.85
C ALA A 156 -7.43 7.50 1.81
N SER A 157 -7.94 6.55 1.03
CA SER A 157 -7.23 5.90 -0.08
C SER A 157 -8.22 5.66 -1.21
N THR A 158 -7.71 5.48 -2.42
CA THR A 158 -8.53 5.06 -3.57
C THR A 158 -8.27 3.58 -3.89
N PRO A 159 -9.22 2.86 -4.51
CA PRO A 159 -9.01 1.48 -4.94
C PRO A 159 -7.83 1.31 -5.92
N GLU A 160 -7.59 2.31 -6.77
CA GLU A 160 -6.55 2.33 -7.81
C GLU A 160 -5.14 2.43 -7.22
N THR A 161 -5.02 2.78 -5.94
CA THR A 161 -3.73 2.85 -5.23
C THR A 161 -2.97 1.51 -5.31
N PHE A 162 -3.68 0.40 -5.55
CA PHE A 162 -3.10 -0.93 -5.68
C PHE A 162 -3.07 -1.48 -7.11
N ASP A 163 -3.32 -0.66 -8.14
CA ASP A 163 -3.21 -1.08 -9.54
C ASP A 163 -1.80 -1.59 -9.88
N ILE A 164 -0.79 -1.10 -9.17
CA ILE A 164 0.59 -1.59 -9.28
C ILE A 164 0.77 -3.05 -8.81
N LEU A 165 -0.12 -3.53 -7.94
CA LEU A 165 -0.14 -4.91 -7.45
C LEU A 165 -1.04 -5.82 -8.31
N GLN A 166 -1.85 -5.26 -9.20
CA GLN A 166 -2.56 -6.08 -10.17
C GLN A 166 -1.52 -6.85 -11.01
N PRO A 167 -1.80 -8.11 -11.38
CA PRO A 167 -0.93 -8.85 -12.26
C PRO A 167 -0.60 -7.98 -13.46
N ALA A 168 0.69 -7.93 -13.86
CA ALA A 168 0.96 -7.51 -15.23
C ALA A 168 0.05 -8.35 -16.12
N THR A 169 -0.55 -7.76 -17.15
CA THR A 169 -1.11 -8.56 -18.24
C THR A 169 0.04 -9.35 -18.84
N LEU A 170 0.26 -10.55 -18.29
CA LEU A 170 1.26 -11.49 -18.77
C LEU A 170 0.79 -11.92 -20.15
N SER A 171 1.68 -11.86 -21.13
CA SER A 171 1.36 -12.40 -22.45
C SER A 171 1.14 -13.92 -22.30
N PRO A 172 0.29 -14.54 -23.14
CA PRO A 172 0.02 -15.98 -23.07
C PRO A 172 1.28 -16.86 -23.10
N GLY A 173 2.36 -16.40 -23.76
CA GLY A 173 3.65 -17.08 -23.79
C GLY A 173 4.40 -17.12 -22.45
N MET A 174 4.03 -16.26 -21.48
CA MET A 174 4.57 -16.28 -20.12
C MET A 174 3.71 -17.10 -19.14
N ILE A 175 2.51 -17.52 -19.56
CA ILE A 175 1.54 -18.25 -18.72
C ILE A 175 1.65 -19.77 -18.95
N LEU A 176 2.26 -20.20 -20.06
CA LEU A 176 2.44 -21.60 -20.42
C LEU A 176 3.89 -22.04 -20.13
N LEU A 177 4.14 -22.51 -18.91
CA LEU A 177 5.25 -23.40 -18.53
C LEU A 177 4.67 -24.64 -17.86
#